data_AF-A0A6I7QBY2-F1
#
_entry.id   AF-A0A6I7QBY2-F1
#
_cell.length_a   1.000
_cell.length_b   1.000
_cell.length_c   1.000
_cell.angle_alpha   90.00
_cell.angle_beta   90.00
_cell.angle_gamma   90.00
#
_symmetry.space_group_name_H-M   'P 1'
#
loop_
_entity.id
_entity.type
_entity.pdbx_description
1 polymer ?
#
loop_
_entity_poly.entity_id
_entity_poly.type
_entity_poly.pdbx_seq_one_letter_code
_entity_poly.pdbx_strand_id
1 'polypeptide(L)'
;MNTDYLNPLRWKRSFLISALVAFIAVWFIFIDTYSLLTKFQLESRKSDLIERTEEYKERTSELEQKIDELESNPDLLEKIAREEYGMRKPGETVYRIKSPK
;
A
#
# COMPACT_ATOMS: atom_id res chain seq x y z
N MET A 1 9.37 59.97 2.13
CA MET A 1 8.50 58.86 2.61
C MET A 1 8.96 58.50 4.00
N ASN A 2 8.08 58.61 5.00
CA ASN A 2 8.44 58.37 6.39
C ASN A 2 8.62 56.87 6.63
N THR A 3 9.87 56.42 6.76
CA THR A 3 10.25 55.02 6.99
C THR A 3 10.18 54.60 8.45
N ASP A 4 9.66 55.45 9.33
CA ASP A 4 9.64 55.25 10.77
C ASP A 4 8.81 54.03 11.23
N TYR A 5 7.82 53.63 10.44
CA TYR A 5 6.96 52.47 10.74
C TYR A 5 7.64 51.12 10.48
N LEU A 6 8.76 51.13 9.75
CA LEU A 6 9.50 49.91 9.40
C LEU A 6 10.64 49.60 10.38
N ASN A 7 10.80 50.39 11.46
CA ASN A 7 11.86 50.18 12.44
C ASN A 7 11.36 49.42 13.68
N PRO A 8 11.61 48.10 13.79
CA PRO A 8 11.09 47.28 14.89
C PRO A 8 11.68 47.65 16.25
N LEU A 9 12.82 48.36 16.31
CA LEU A 9 13.42 48.83 17.57
C LEU A 9 12.62 49.94 18.27
N ARG A 10 11.69 50.60 17.56
CA ARG A 10 10.82 51.64 18.15
C ARG A 10 9.55 51.07 18.77
N TRP A 11 9.28 49.77 18.58
CA TRP A 11 8.12 49.10 19.17
C TRP A 11 8.36 48.76 20.65
N LYS A 12 7.27 48.76 21.44
CA LYS A 12 7.35 48.40 22.86
C LYS A 12 7.87 46.96 22.99
N ARG A 13 8.80 46.74 23.93
CA ARG A 13 9.42 45.42 24.18
C ARG A 13 8.38 44.31 24.36
N SER A 14 7.27 44.59 25.05
CA SER A 14 6.16 43.65 25.27
C SER A 14 5.51 43.18 23.96
N PHE A 15 5.36 44.09 22.99
CA PHE A 15 4.78 43.77 21.68
C PHE A 15 5.71 42.88 20.84
N LEU A 16 7.02 43.16 20.88
CA LEU A 16 8.02 42.33 20.21
C LEU A 16 8.05 40.91 20.80
N ILE A 17 7.95 40.77 22.13
CA ILE A 17 7.89 39.47 22.80
C ILE A 17 6.61 38.73 22.41
N SER A 18 5.45 39.40 22.43
CA SER A 18 4.18 38.75 22.03
C SER A 18 4.18 38.33 20.56
N ALA A 19 4.76 39.14 19.68
CA ALA A 19 4.88 38.81 18.25
C ALA A 19 5.82 37.62 18.04
N LEU A 20 6.93 37.55 18.77
CA LEU A 20 7.85 36.42 18.73
C LEU A 20 7.18 35.14 19.24
N VAL A 21 6.46 35.19 20.36
CA VAL A 21 5.73 34.05 20.92
C VAL A 21 4.62 33.59 19.98
N ALA A 22 3.87 34.52 19.38
CA ALA A 22 2.83 34.20 18.40
C ALA A 22 3.44 33.56 17.13
N PHE A 23 4.56 34.09 16.64
CA PHE A 23 5.29 33.52 15.51
C PHE A 23 5.78 32.10 15.81
N ILE A 24 6.35 31.89 17.00
CA ILE A 24 6.78 30.56 17.46
C ILE A 24 5.59 29.61 17.59
N ALA A 25 4.46 30.05 18.17
CA ALA A 25 3.26 29.23 18.30
C ALA A 25 2.69 28.83 16.93
N VAL A 26 2.60 29.76 15.98
CA VAL A 26 2.20 29.48 14.59
C VAL A 26 3.21 28.54 13.93
N TRP A 27 4.50 28.73 14.11
CA TRP A 27 5.52 27.82 13.59
C TRP A 27 5.37 26.40 14.14
N PHE A 28 5.15 26.23 15.44
CA PHE A 28 4.91 24.91 16.03
C PHE A 28 3.60 24.27 15.57
N ILE A 29 2.55 25.06 15.31
CA ILE A 29 1.27 24.56 14.82
C ILE A 29 1.33 24.18 13.33
N PHE A 30 2.05 24.94 12.52
CA PHE A 30 2.03 24.80 11.05
C PHE A 30 3.26 24.09 10.47
N ILE A 31 4.43 24.17 11.09
CA ILE A 31 5.72 23.75 10.50
C ILE A 31 6.37 22.59 11.26
N ASP A 32 6.16 22.46 12.58
CA ASP A 32 6.81 21.38 13.33
C ASP A 32 6.12 20.03 13.12
N THR A 33 6.56 19.31 12.07
CA THR A 33 6.85 17.86 11.94
C THR A 33 5.82 16.81 12.42
N TYR A 34 4.73 17.20 13.06
CA TYR A 34 3.59 16.39 13.49
C TYR A 34 2.31 16.92 12.85
N SER A 35 2.39 17.26 11.56
CA SER A 35 1.19 17.47 10.75
C SER A 35 0.23 16.32 11.03
N LEU A 36 -0.94 16.66 11.58
CA LEU A 36 -2.00 15.68 11.86
C LEU A 36 -2.28 14.84 10.61
N LEU A 37 -2.14 15.45 9.43
CA LEU A 37 -2.25 14.78 8.14
C LEU A 37 -1.27 13.62 7.98
N THR A 38 -0.01 13.78 8.39
CA THR A 38 0.99 12.72 8.34
C THR A 38 0.60 11.56 9.26
N LYS A 39 0.12 11.84 10.47
CA LYS A 39 -0.38 10.77 11.36
C LYS A 39 -1.58 10.05 10.77
N PHE A 40 -2.56 10.77 10.20
CA PHE A 40 -3.71 10.17 9.52
C PHE A 40 -3.29 9.31 8.33
N GLN A 41 -2.35 9.78 7.51
CA GLN A 41 -1.81 8.99 6.40
C GLN A 41 -1.08 7.73 6.89
N LEU A 42 -0.32 7.83 7.99
CA LEU A 42 0.37 6.67 8.55
C LEU A 42 -0.62 5.64 9.11
N GLU A 43 -1.66 6.07 9.83
CA GLU A 43 -2.69 5.14 10.34
C GLU A 43 -3.48 4.49 9.21
N SER A 44 -3.83 5.24 8.15
CA SER A 44 -4.45 4.67 6.95
C SER A 44 -3.55 3.63 6.29
N ARG A 45 -2.27 3.96 6.05
CA ARG A 45 -1.30 3.00 5.48
C ARG A 45 -1.12 1.76 6.35
N LYS A 46 -1.12 1.93 7.67
CA LYS A 46 -1.03 0.81 8.61
C LYS A 46 -2.26 -0.09 8.49
N SER A 47 -3.46 0.47 8.44
CA SER A 47 -4.70 -0.29 8.21
C SER A 47 -4.65 -1.06 6.90
N ASP A 48 -4.28 -0.40 5.79
CA ASP A 48 -4.19 -1.03 4.47
C ASP A 48 -3.18 -2.19 4.45
N LEU A 49 -2.04 -2.04 5.14
CA LEU A 49 -1.04 -3.09 5.25
C LEU A 49 -1.54 -4.29 6.06
N ILE A 50 -2.30 -4.05 7.13
CA ILE A 50 -2.91 -5.13 7.93
C ILE A 50 -3.91 -5.90 7.09
N GLU A 51 -4.81 -5.20 6.38
CA GLU A 51 -5.80 -5.81 5.50
C GLU A 51 -5.15 -6.67 4.42
N ARG A 52 -4.15 -6.12 3.72
CA ARG A 52 -3.39 -6.88 2.70
C ARG A 52 -2.70 -8.11 3.27
N THR A 53 -2.18 -8.01 4.50
CA THR A 53 -1.52 -9.14 5.16
C THR A 53 -2.52 -10.26 5.43
N GLU A 54 -3.74 -9.90 5.85
CA GLU A 54 -4.79 -10.89 6.09
C GLU A 54 -5.29 -11.52 4.79
N GLU A 55 -5.51 -10.72 3.75
CA GLU A 55 -5.85 -11.20 2.39
C GLU A 55 -4.81 -12.20 1.86
N TYR A 56 -3.51 -11.92 2.03
CA TYR A 56 -2.46 -12.84 1.60
C TYR A 56 -2.42 -14.12 2.41
N LYS A 57 -2.71 -14.08 3.71
CA LYS A 57 -2.80 -15.30 4.53
C LYS A 57 -3.96 -16.18 4.08
N GLU A 58 -5.12 -15.59 3.84
CA GLU A 58 -6.29 -16.32 3.35
C GLU A 58 -5.99 -16.97 2.00
N ARG A 59 -5.43 -16.20 1.04
CA ARG A 59 -5.00 -16.76 -0.25
C ARG A 59 -3.96 -17.86 -0.13
N THR A 60 -3.03 -17.74 0.81
CA THR A 60 -2.01 -18.77 1.03
C THR A 60 -2.67 -20.05 1.53
N SER A 61 -3.56 -19.97 2.51
CA SER A 61 -4.34 -21.11 2.99
C SER A 61 -5.19 -21.74 1.88
N GLU A 62 -5.85 -20.95 1.05
CA GLU A 62 -6.62 -21.48 -0.09
C GLU A 62 -5.74 -22.21 -1.11
N LEU A 63 -4.55 -21.66 -1.41
CA LEU A 63 -3.62 -22.28 -2.34
C LEU A 63 -3.01 -23.56 -1.77
N GLU A 64 -2.67 -23.58 -0.48
CA GLU A 64 -2.20 -24.80 0.20
C GLU A 64 -3.26 -25.90 0.12
N GLN A 65 -4.53 -25.60 0.41
CA GLN A 65 -5.62 -26.58 0.25
C GLN A 65 -5.76 -27.09 -1.19
N LYS A 66 -5.61 -26.21 -2.18
CA LYS A 66 -5.62 -26.63 -3.60
C LYS A 66 -4.45 -27.52 -3.95
N ILE A 67 -3.25 -27.24 -3.41
CA ILE A 67 -2.08 -28.10 -3.60
C ILE A 67 -2.35 -29.47 -2.99
N ASP A 68 -2.85 -29.53 -1.76
CA ASP A 68 -3.19 -30.79 -1.09
C ASP A 68 -4.23 -31.60 -1.89
N GLU A 69 -5.25 -30.95 -2.45
CA GLU A 69 -6.25 -31.59 -3.31
C GLU A 69 -5.63 -32.14 -4.61
N LEU A 70 -4.72 -31.38 -5.23
CA LEU A 70 -4.01 -31.81 -6.44
C LEU A 70 -3.04 -32.97 -6.18
N GLU A 71 -2.35 -32.96 -5.04
CA GLU A 71 -1.42 -34.02 -4.66
C GLU A 71 -2.14 -35.30 -4.26
N SER A 72 -3.29 -35.17 -3.59
CA SER A 72 -4.10 -36.32 -3.18
C SER A 72 -4.91 -36.93 -4.33
N ASN A 73 -5.11 -36.21 -5.44
CA ASN A 73 -5.86 -36.69 -6.61
C ASN A 73 -5.04 -36.65 -7.92
N PRO A 74 -4.32 -37.75 -8.24
CA PRO A 74 -3.50 -37.85 -9.45
C PRO A 74 -4.29 -37.66 -10.76
N ASP A 75 -5.56 -38.06 -10.81
CA ASP A 75 -6.39 -37.94 -12.00
C ASP A 75 -6.75 -36.48 -12.28
N LEU A 76 -7.04 -35.70 -11.22
CA LEU A 76 -7.27 -34.26 -11.32
C LEU A 76 -6.01 -33.53 -11.80
N LEU A 77 -4.85 -33.90 -11.26
CA LEU A 77 -3.57 -33.34 -11.65
C LEU A 77 -3.24 -33.64 -13.13
N GLU A 78 -3.44 -34.89 -13.59
CA GLU A 78 -3.23 -35.25 -15.01
C GLU A 78 -4.21 -34.50 -15.93
N LYS A 79 -5.47 -34.31 -15.52
CA LYS A 79 -6.45 -33.55 -16.27
C LYS A 79 -6.03 -32.09 -16.46
N ILE A 80 -5.63 -31.41 -15.39
CA ILE A 80 -5.17 -30.01 -15.45
C ILE A 80 -3.91 -29.89 -16.29
N ALA A 81 -2.94 -30.79 -16.10
CA ALA A 81 -1.71 -30.80 -16.89
C ALA A 81 -2.01 -30.92 -18.40
N ARG A 82 -2.97 -31.77 -18.79
CA ARG A 82 -3.35 -31.98 -20.19
C ARG A 82 -4.23 -30.88 -20.77
N GLU A 83 -5.24 -30.43 -20.04
CA GLU A 83 -6.26 -29.49 -20.54
C GLU A 83 -5.78 -28.03 -20.47
N GLU A 84 -5.27 -27.61 -19.31
CA GLU A 84 -4.86 -26.21 -19.09
C GLU A 84 -3.45 -25.94 -19.63
N TYR A 85 -2.52 -26.87 -19.40
CA TYR A 85 -1.10 -26.69 -19.76
C TYR A 85 -0.69 -27.42 -21.04
N GLY A 86 -1.56 -28.25 -21.63
CA GLY A 86 -1.25 -28.99 -22.86
C GLY A 86 -0.08 -29.99 -22.71
N MET A 87 0.24 -30.41 -21.49
CA MET A 87 1.32 -31.35 -21.22
C MET A 87 0.98 -32.75 -21.74
N ARG A 88 2.03 -33.50 -22.10
CA ARG A 88 1.96 -34.88 -22.60
C ARG A 88 3.14 -35.69 -22.10
N LYS A 89 2.97 -37.00 -22.01
CA LYS A 89 4.06 -37.91 -21.61
C LYS A 89 5.07 -38.08 -22.76
N PRO A 90 6.35 -38.36 -22.47
CA PRO A 90 7.34 -38.67 -23.51
C PRO A 90 6.88 -39.85 -24.39
N GLY A 91 6.93 -39.68 -25.71
CA GLY A 91 6.47 -40.69 -26.69
C GLY A 91 4.98 -40.61 -27.04
N GLU A 92 4.21 -39.71 -26.43
CA GLU A 92 2.78 -39.56 -26.69
C GLU A 92 2.50 -38.67 -27.91
N THR A 93 1.66 -39.15 -28.83
CA THR A 93 1.29 -38.43 -30.06
C THR A 93 -0.08 -37.77 -29.90
N VAL A 94 -0.13 -36.44 -29.98
CA VAL A 94 -1.36 -35.66 -29.82
C VAL A 94 -1.96 -35.34 -31.19
N TYR A 95 -3.21 -35.73 -31.42
CA TYR A 95 -3.95 -35.44 -32.64
C TYR A 95 -4.92 -34.28 -32.40
N ARG A 96 -4.80 -33.20 -33.18
CA ARG A 96 -5.79 -32.12 -33.18
C ARG A 96 -6.91 -32.46 -34.15
N ILE A 97 -8.11 -32.68 -33.62
CA ILE A 97 -9.31 -32.91 -34.43
C ILE A 97 -9.83 -31.53 -34.86
N LYS A 98 -9.94 -31.29 -36.18
CA LYS A 98 -10.66 -30.13 -36.70
C LYS A 98 -12.13 -30.51 -36.88
N SER A 99 -13.04 -29.72 -36.33
CA SER A 99 -14.47 -29.89 -36.58
C SER A 99 -14.74 -29.80 -38.08
N PRO A 100 -15.60 -30.68 -38.64
CA PRO A 100 -16.01 -30.56 -40.04
C PRO A 100 -16.69 -29.21 -40.22
N LYS A 101 -16.24 -28.49 -41.25
CA LYS A 101 -16.73 -27.14 -41.59
C LYS A 101 -18.11 -27.21 -42.20
#